data_AF-A0A502HE03-F1
#
_entry.id   AF-A0A502HE03-F1
#
_cell.length_a   1.000
_cell.length_b   1.000
_cell.length_c   1.000
_cell.angle_alpha   90.00
_cell.angle_beta   90.00
_cell.angle_gamma   90.00
#
_symmetry.space_group_name_H-M   'P 1'
#
loop_
_entity.id
_entity.type
_entity.pdbx_description
1 polymer ?
#
loop_
_entity_poly.entity_id
_entity_poly.type
_entity_poly.pdbx_seq_one_letter_code
_entity_poly.pdbx_strand_id
1 'polypeptide(L)'
;MSDSAAPVPPLSAADLRHALDELDAKIHTLRQRAHATAAGSPATYLAHADALEAKRARLAIQLTEHAAAGAAEPGAWASIWRGIEALREDLRNIL
;
A
#
# COMPACT_ATOMS: atom_id res chain seq x y z
N MET A 1 27.03 14.08 0.86
CA MET A 1 25.56 13.97 0.75
C MET A 1 25.25 12.51 1.04
N SER A 2 24.94 12.19 2.29
CA SER A 2 24.65 10.81 2.70
C SER A 2 23.15 10.59 2.55
N ASP A 3 22.78 9.85 1.50
CA ASP A 3 21.42 9.35 1.32
C ASP A 3 21.19 8.30 2.41
N SER A 4 20.53 8.70 3.51
CA SER A 4 20.05 7.78 4.53
C SER A 4 18.81 7.07 3.99
N ALA A 5 19.02 6.16 3.06
CA ALA A 5 18.05 5.13 2.77
C ALA A 5 17.99 4.23 4.01
N ALA A 6 16.87 4.29 4.74
CA ALA A 6 16.62 3.36 5.84
C ALA A 6 16.89 1.91 5.37
N PRO A 7 17.57 1.07 6.18
CA PRO A 7 17.87 -0.29 5.78
C PRO A 7 16.56 -1.00 5.47
N VAL A 8 16.42 -1.45 4.22
CA VAL A 8 15.28 -2.25 3.79
C VAL A 8 15.32 -3.52 4.64
N PRO A 9 14.30 -3.83 5.46
CA PRO A 9 14.28 -5.07 6.24
C PRO A 9 14.41 -6.26 5.28
N PRO A 10 14.86 -7.45 5.71
CA PRO A 10 14.82 -8.62 4.84
C PRO A 10 13.37 -8.87 4.40
N LEU A 11 13.04 -8.49 3.17
CA LEU A 11 11.68 -8.54 2.65
C LEU A 11 11.38 -9.96 2.18
N SER A 12 10.45 -10.63 2.87
CA SER A 12 9.83 -11.84 2.35
C SER A 12 8.49 -11.52 1.67
N ALA A 13 8.01 -12.44 0.83
CA ALA A 13 6.67 -12.33 0.25
C ALA A 13 5.57 -12.28 1.34
N ALA A 14 5.80 -12.92 2.48
CA ALA A 14 4.88 -12.91 3.62
C ALA A 14 4.84 -11.53 4.29
N ASP A 15 5.98 -10.87 4.48
CA ASP A 15 6.04 -9.53 5.06
C ASP A 15 5.35 -8.49 4.17
N LEU A 16 5.58 -8.58 2.86
CA LEU A 16 4.93 -7.71 1.88
C LEU A 16 3.42 -7.95 1.83
N ARG A 17 2.99 -9.21 1.92
CA ARG A 17 1.56 -9.55 1.99
C ARG A 17 0.92 -8.95 3.24
N HIS A 18 1.53 -9.16 4.40
CA HIS A 18 1.04 -8.62 5.66
C HIS A 18 0.94 -7.10 5.62
N ALA A 19 1.95 -6.40 5.08
CA ALA A 19 1.91 -4.95 4.94
C ALA A 19 0.80 -4.46 3.98
N LEU A 20 0.50 -5.22 2.91
CA LEU A 20 -0.62 -4.92 2.02
C LEU A 20 -1.98 -5.17 2.67
N ASP A 21 -2.09 -6.13 3.57
CA ASP A 21 -3.33 -6.42 4.31
C ASP A 21 -3.58 -5.38 5.41
N GLU A 22 -2.53 -4.89 6.07
CA GLU A 22 -2.66 -3.72 6.97
C GLU A 22 -3.14 -2.46 6.24
N LEU A 23 -2.63 -2.23 5.02
CA LEU A 23 -3.05 -1.11 4.19
C LEU A 23 -4.51 -1.23 3.78
N ASP A 24 -4.94 -2.43 3.40
CA ASP A 24 -6.33 -2.77 3.06
C ASP A 24 -7.30 -2.40 4.19
N ALA A 25 -6.99 -2.84 5.42
CA ALA A 25 -7.81 -2.52 6.59
C ALA A 25 -7.92 -1.01 6.87
N LYS A 26 -6.83 -0.26 6.62
CA LYS A 26 -6.83 1.21 6.78
C LYS A 26 -7.64 1.91 5.70
N ILE A 27 -7.53 1.49 4.44
CA ILE A 27 -8.32 2.00 3.31
C ILE A 27 -9.81 1.72 3.57
N HIS A 28 -10.15 0.52 4.04
CA HIS A 28 -11.52 0.17 4.41
C HIS A 28 -12.05 1.09 5.52
N THR A 29 -11.27 1.33 6.56
CA THR A 29 -11.65 2.24 7.65
C THR A 29 -11.87 3.68 7.15
N LEU A 30 -11.02 4.17 6.26
CA LEU A 30 -11.18 5.49 5.63
C LEU A 30 -12.50 5.56 4.85
N ARG A 31 -12.82 4.52 4.07
CA ARG A 31 -14.08 4.43 3.31
C ARG A 31 -15.30 4.47 4.22
N GLN A 32 -15.29 3.70 5.32
CA GLN A 32 -16.38 3.73 6.31
C GLN A 32 -16.54 5.12 6.95
N ARG A 33 -15.43 5.78 7.29
CA ARG A 33 -15.46 7.15 7.82
C ARG A 33 -16.01 8.16 6.81
N ALA A 34 -15.67 8.03 5.53
CA ALA A 34 -16.19 8.88 4.46
C ALA A 34 -17.72 8.75 4.33
N HIS A 35 -18.26 7.54 4.50
CA HIS A 35 -19.71 7.31 4.53
C HIS A 35 -20.38 7.86 5.81
N ALA A 36 -19.70 7.76 6.95
CA ALA A 36 -20.23 8.25 8.23
C ALA A 36 -20.18 9.80 8.37
N THR A 37 -19.24 10.46 7.69
CA THR A 37 -18.99 11.90 7.85
C THR A 37 -19.61 12.68 6.68
N ALA A 38 -20.90 13.02 6.79
CA ALA A 38 -21.63 13.78 5.77
C ALA A 38 -21.19 15.25 5.61
N ALA A 39 -20.30 15.75 6.48
CA ALA A 39 -19.99 17.18 6.62
C ALA A 39 -18.83 17.70 5.74
N GLY A 40 -18.08 16.84 5.06
CA GLY A 40 -16.99 17.24 4.16
C GLY A 40 -16.89 16.30 2.98
N SER A 41 -17.32 16.76 1.79
CA SER A 41 -17.38 16.04 0.51
C SER A 41 -17.05 14.54 0.58
N PRO A 42 -18.02 13.68 0.95
CA PRO A 42 -17.85 12.22 0.96
C PRO A 42 -17.28 11.71 -0.36
N ALA A 43 -17.65 12.34 -1.48
CA ALA A 43 -17.16 12.03 -2.81
C ALA A 43 -15.62 12.14 -2.95
N THR A 44 -14.97 13.11 -2.30
CA THR A 44 -13.52 13.29 -2.37
C THR A 44 -12.80 12.19 -1.60
N TYR A 45 -13.24 11.89 -0.37
CA TYR A 45 -12.65 10.81 0.43
C TYR A 45 -12.87 9.42 -0.19
N LEU A 46 -14.05 9.19 -0.78
CA LEU A 46 -14.33 7.94 -1.50
C LEU A 46 -13.44 7.80 -2.74
N ALA A 47 -13.28 8.86 -3.53
CA ALA A 47 -12.38 8.85 -4.68
C ALA A 47 -10.91 8.58 -4.29
N HIS A 48 -10.45 9.17 -3.17
CA HIS A 48 -9.13 8.87 -2.63
C HIS A 48 -9.01 7.42 -2.15
N ALA A 49 -10.01 6.91 -1.43
CA ALA A 49 -10.02 5.51 -0.98
C ALA A 49 -10.01 4.54 -2.17
N ASP A 50 -10.79 4.79 -3.21
CA ASP A 50 -10.81 3.96 -4.43
C ASP A 50 -9.45 4.00 -5.17
N ALA A 51 -8.78 5.15 -5.22
CA ALA A 51 -7.46 5.27 -5.82
C ALA A 51 -6.38 4.50 -5.02
N LEU A 52 -6.45 4.56 -3.68
CA LEU A 52 -5.57 3.80 -2.79
C LEU A 52 -5.79 2.30 -2.95
N GLU A 53 -7.05 1.86 -3.01
CA GLU A 53 -7.43 0.46 -3.21
C GLU A 53 -6.89 -0.08 -4.55
N ALA A 54 -7.05 0.68 -5.63
CA ALA A 54 -6.54 0.30 -6.94
C ALA A 54 -5.01 0.13 -6.95
N LYS A 55 -4.28 1.01 -6.24
CA LYS A 55 -2.82 0.90 -6.10
C LYS A 55 -2.45 -0.33 -5.25
N ARG A 56 -3.15 -0.58 -4.13
CA ARG A 56 -2.95 -1.76 -3.28
C ARG A 56 -3.17 -3.05 -4.05
N ALA A 57 -4.26 -3.14 -4.81
CA ALA A 57 -4.58 -4.31 -5.64
C ALA A 57 -3.50 -4.60 -6.69
N ARG A 58 -2.95 -3.57 -7.35
CA ARG A 58 -1.83 -3.72 -8.29
C ARG A 58 -0.57 -4.29 -7.63
N LEU A 59 -0.21 -3.79 -6.44
CA LEU A 59 0.93 -4.31 -5.68
C LEU A 59 0.70 -5.76 -5.23
N ALA A 60 -0.53 -6.11 -4.86
CA ALA A 60 -0.90 -7.48 -4.51
C ALA A 60 -0.78 -8.45 -5.70
N ILE A 61 -1.12 -8.00 -6.92
CA ILE A 61 -0.94 -8.77 -8.16
C ILE A 61 0.55 -8.99 -8.42
N GLN A 62 1.35 -7.91 -8.41
CA GLN A 62 2.81 -8.00 -8.60
C GLN A 62 3.47 -8.95 -7.59
N LEU A 63 3.06 -8.87 -6.32
CA LEU A 63 3.55 -9.77 -5.28
C LEU A 63 3.25 -11.23 -5.61
N THR A 64 2.04 -11.54 -6.07
CA THR A 64 1.64 -12.90 -6.46
C THR A 64 2.42 -13.38 -7.70
N GLU A 65 2.57 -12.54 -8.71
CA GLU A 65 3.32 -12.85 -9.94
C GLU A 65 4.79 -13.16 -9.63
N HIS A 66 5.44 -12.31 -8.84
CA HIS A 66 6.83 -12.50 -8.44
C HIS A 66 7.02 -13.72 -7.53
N ALA A 67 6.08 -13.97 -6.61
CA ALA A 67 6.12 -15.17 -5.77
C ALA A 67 5.95 -16.46 -6.57
N ALA A 68 5.06 -16.46 -7.58
CA ALA A 68 4.83 -17.61 -8.45
C ALA A 68 6.00 -17.92 -9.40
N ALA A 69 6.79 -16.90 -9.76
CA ALA A 69 7.96 -17.06 -10.62
C ALA A 69 9.14 -17.81 -9.98
N GLY A 70 9.05 -18.19 -8.69
CA GLY A 70 10.01 -19.09 -8.01
C GLY A 70 11.40 -18.48 -7.72
N ALA A 71 11.73 -17.35 -8.31
CA ALA A 71 12.94 -16.57 -8.08
C ALA A 71 12.55 -15.09 -8.10
N ALA A 72 11.90 -14.63 -7.04
CA ALA A 72 11.69 -13.20 -6.89
C ALA A 72 13.02 -12.55 -6.52
N GLU A 73 13.60 -11.85 -7.49
CA GLU A 73 14.81 -11.07 -7.32
C GLU A 73 14.63 -10.09 -6.14
N PRO A 74 15.65 -9.90 -5.28
CA PRO A 74 15.60 -8.93 -4.19
C PRO A 74 15.16 -7.52 -4.64
N GLY A 75 15.43 -7.16 -5.89
CA GLY A 75 14.97 -5.91 -6.50
C GLY A 75 13.45 -5.81 -6.71
N ALA A 76 12.76 -6.93 -6.97
CA ALA A 76 11.30 -6.97 -7.10
C ALA A 76 10.64 -6.70 -5.74
N TRP A 77 11.15 -7.32 -4.67
CA TRP A 77 10.70 -7.06 -3.30
C TRP A 77 10.93 -5.62 -2.88
N ALA A 78 12.11 -5.06 -3.14
CA ALA A 78 12.40 -3.66 -2.86
C ALA A 78 11.48 -2.71 -3.63
N SER A 79 11.09 -3.05 -4.87
CA SER A 79 10.14 -2.27 -5.65
C SER A 79 8.74 -2.28 -5.04
N ILE A 80 8.22 -3.47 -4.68
CA ILE A 80 6.92 -3.61 -4.03
C ILE A 80 6.90 -2.89 -2.69
N TRP A 81 7.97 -3.01 -1.90
CA TRP A 81 8.11 -2.29 -0.63
C TRP A 81 8.06 -0.78 -0.79
N ARG A 82 8.78 -0.22 -1.78
CA ARG A 82 8.68 1.23 -2.07
C ARG A 82 7.27 1.63 -2.47
N GLY A 83 6.56 0.79 -3.21
CA GLY A 83 5.14 0.99 -3.52
C GLY A 83 4.25 1.01 -2.29
N ILE A 84 4.49 0.10 -1.34
CA ILE A 84 3.79 0.04 -0.05
C ILE A 84 4.07 1.30 0.78
N GLU A 85 5.32 1.75 0.85
CA GLU A 85 5.69 2.97 1.60
C GLU A 85 5.08 4.24 0.99
N ALA A 86 5.05 4.34 -0.34
CA ALA A 86 4.33 5.41 -1.03
C ALA A 86 2.83 5.36 -0.70
N LEU A 87 2.24 4.16 -0.61
CA LEU A 87 0.83 4.02 -0.23
C LEU A 87 0.57 4.42 1.22
N ARG A 88 1.49 4.09 2.14
CA ARG A 88 1.43 4.54 3.54
C ARG A 88 1.50 6.06 3.63
N GLU A 89 2.34 6.69 2.82
CA GLU A 89 2.45 8.15 2.75
C GLU A 89 1.19 8.80 2.17
N ASP A 90 0.67 8.30 1.06
CA ASP A 90 -0.59 8.79 0.47
C ASP A 90 -1.72 8.70 1.51
N LEU A 91 -1.83 7.58 2.22
CA LEU A 91 -2.84 7.38 3.25
C LEU A 91 -2.66 8.33 4.46
N ARG A 92 -1.42 8.63 4.86
CA ARG A 92 -1.14 9.66 5.89
C ARG A 92 -1.56 11.05 5.46
N ASN A 93 -1.40 11.38 4.18
CA ASN A 93 -1.75 12.70 3.65
C ASN A 93 -3.27 12.93 3.53
N ILE A 94 -4.06 11.85 3.60
CA ILE A 94 -5.53 11.90 3.53
C ILE A 94 -6.18 11.84 4.92
N LEU A 95 -5.52 11.23 5.92
CA LEU A 95 -5.98 11.12 7.31
C LEU A 95 -5.71 12.38 8.12
#